data_AF-A0A1Y4RH28-F1
#
_entry.id   AF-A0A1Y4RH28-F1
#
_cell.length_a   1.000
_cell.length_b   1.000
_cell.length_c   1.000
_cell.angle_alpha   90.00
_cell.angle_beta   90.00
_cell.angle_gamma   90.00
#
_symmetry.space_group_name_H-M   'P 1'
#
loop_
_entity.id
_entity.type
_entity.pdbx_description
1 polymer ?
#
loop_
_entity_poly.entity_id
_entity_poly.type
_entity_poly.pdbx_seq_one_letter_code
_entity_poly.pdbx_strand_id
1 'polypeptide(L)'
;MSHQFISPEEVRSWEKIRDLAKECMKASQGERPEVRRLKILYEEERKKKGVSRAAMDALIYERIHGRAPESASSTLKIRYWRTGHHIPANRGTALAFAEALELPPQEAAWLLTAWLDKSRDLYLTAPSRQDRLYWERRLRLEELAAGYLDRMSSQPPAHLNGIRLSEGGPLSNLRHLYYVDALQYICQEPASSFWEKHIYSIRYDMELKRSLKLLGEIPRKTMIRHLIILGFPGLSAAWMNEQLSFFGYLPLTPDHTLTGGEYLDRLLLGILSAYEDLKRSGGPESARLWFLNCYRRLDAYFVKNRKNCFRFMYFKSLE
;
A
#
# COMPACT_ATOMS: atom_id res chain seq x y z
N MET A 1 -12.60 -31.69 -3.74
CA MET A 1 -13.67 -30.77 -3.29
C MET A 1 -13.89 -31.00 -1.80
N SER A 2 -13.27 -30.21 -0.93
CA SER A 2 -13.55 -30.25 0.51
C SER A 2 -14.69 -29.27 0.80
N HIS A 3 -15.87 -29.79 1.14
CA HIS A 3 -16.95 -29.00 1.70
C HIS A 3 -16.51 -28.49 3.08
N GLN A 4 -15.85 -27.33 3.11
CA GLN A 4 -15.74 -26.55 4.34
C GLN A 4 -17.17 -26.15 4.71
N PHE A 5 -17.62 -26.54 5.91
CA PHE A 5 -18.86 -26.06 6.49
C PHE A 5 -18.74 -24.54 6.65
N ILE A 6 -19.28 -23.78 5.70
CA ILE A 6 -19.32 -22.32 5.78
C ILE A 6 -20.47 -21.98 6.70
N SER A 7 -20.20 -21.34 7.84
CA SER A 7 -21.27 -20.94 8.74
C SER A 7 -22.17 -19.88 8.06
N PRO A 8 -23.47 -19.77 8.43
CA PRO A 8 -24.34 -18.71 7.91
C PRO A 8 -23.81 -17.29 8.18
N GLU A 9 -22.99 -17.12 9.22
CA GLU A 9 -22.30 -15.85 9.52
C GLU A 9 -21.15 -15.57 8.55
N GLU A 10 -20.39 -16.59 8.16
CA GLU A 10 -19.32 -16.46 7.16
C GLU A 10 -19.87 -16.14 5.77
N VAL A 11 -21.01 -16.74 5.38
CA VAL A 11 -21.68 -16.42 4.11
C VAL A 11 -22.11 -14.95 4.08
N ARG A 12 -22.83 -14.50 5.11
CA ARG A 12 -23.30 -13.11 5.22
C ARG A 12 -22.13 -12.11 5.26
N SER A 13 -21.05 -12.47 5.95
CA SER A 13 -19.85 -11.63 6.02
C SER A 13 -19.16 -11.52 4.66
N TRP A 14 -19.05 -12.61 3.91
CA TRP A 14 -18.52 -12.59 2.55
C TRP A 14 -19.36 -11.72 1.61
N GLU A 15 -20.69 -11.83 1.64
CA GLU A 15 -21.56 -11.05 0.76
C GLU A 15 -21.40 -9.54 1.00
N LYS A 16 -21.33 -9.12 2.27
CA LYS A 16 -21.02 -7.74 2.65
C LYS A 16 -19.70 -7.27 2.06
N ILE A 17 -18.63 -8.07 2.18
CA ILE A 17 -17.32 -7.72 1.63
C ILE A 17 -17.33 -7.66 0.10
N ARG A 18 -18.02 -8.58 -0.57
CA ARG A 18 -18.18 -8.56 -2.03
C ARG A 18 -18.92 -7.31 -2.49
N ASP A 19 -19.97 -6.90 -1.79
CA ASP A 19 -20.73 -5.71 -2.15
C ASP A 19 -19.92 -4.44 -1.89
N LEU A 20 -19.16 -4.39 -0.80
CA LEU A 20 -18.17 -3.33 -0.56
C LEU A 20 -17.12 -3.27 -1.69
N ALA A 21 -16.63 -4.41 -2.17
CA ALA A 21 -15.69 -4.46 -3.29
C ALA A 21 -16.31 -3.92 -4.59
N LYS A 22 -17.60 -4.20 -4.87
CA LYS A 22 -18.33 -3.60 -6.00
C LYS A 22 -18.41 -2.09 -5.87
N GLU A 23 -18.75 -1.59 -4.70
CA GLU A 23 -18.84 -0.15 -4.43
C GLU A 23 -17.48 0.53 -4.63
N CYS A 24 -16.41 -0.05 -4.09
CA CYS A 24 -15.04 0.46 -4.25
C CYS A 24 -14.62 0.51 -5.73
N MET A 25 -14.92 -0.54 -6.51
CA MET A 25 -14.64 -0.58 -7.95
C MET A 25 -15.46 0.43 -8.76
N LYS A 26 -16.71 0.67 -8.38
CA LYS A 26 -17.56 1.69 -9.00
C LYS A 26 -17.03 3.08 -8.67
N ALA A 27 -16.70 3.33 -7.40
CA ALA A 27 -16.18 4.61 -6.94
C ALA A 27 -14.83 4.95 -7.59
N SER A 28 -13.97 3.97 -7.88
CA SER A 28 -12.67 4.20 -8.52
C SER A 28 -12.75 4.64 -9.98
N GLN A 29 -13.93 4.64 -10.60
CA GLN A 29 -14.14 5.22 -11.93
C GLN A 29 -14.33 6.74 -11.87
N GLY A 30 -14.59 7.28 -10.68
CA GLY A 30 -14.77 8.71 -10.47
C GLY A 30 -13.46 9.45 -10.22
N GLU A 31 -13.57 10.76 -10.04
CA GLU A 31 -12.42 11.59 -9.66
C GLU A 31 -11.95 11.27 -8.24
N ARG A 32 -10.64 11.07 -8.09
CA ARG A 32 -9.98 10.84 -6.80
C ARG A 32 -10.28 11.99 -5.82
N PRO A 33 -10.67 11.71 -4.57
CA PRO A 33 -10.84 12.73 -3.53
C PRO A 33 -9.60 13.62 -3.36
N GLU A 34 -8.41 13.05 -3.51
CA GLU A 34 -7.15 13.80 -3.43
C GLU A 34 -7.00 14.78 -4.60
N VAL A 35 -7.43 14.40 -5.81
CA VAL A 35 -7.41 15.31 -6.97
C VAL A 35 -8.41 16.45 -6.78
N ARG A 36 -9.60 16.16 -6.21
CA ARG A 36 -10.59 17.20 -5.85
C ARG A 36 -10.00 18.21 -4.88
N ARG A 37 -9.32 17.75 -3.82
CA ARG A 37 -8.65 18.62 -2.85
C ARG A 37 -7.54 19.45 -3.51
N LEU A 38 -6.71 18.84 -4.36
CA LEU A 38 -5.65 19.55 -5.08
C LEU A 38 -6.21 20.65 -5.99
N LYS A 39 -7.33 20.41 -6.68
CA LYS A 39 -8.01 21.42 -7.49
C LYS A 39 -8.48 22.60 -6.65
N ILE A 40 -8.98 22.36 -5.44
CA ILE A 40 -9.38 23.43 -4.50
C ILE A 40 -8.16 24.27 -4.11
N LEU A 41 -7.08 23.63 -3.65
CA LEU A 41 -5.84 24.33 -3.26
C LEU A 41 -5.27 25.17 -4.42
N TYR A 42 -5.25 24.60 -5.62
CA TYR A 42 -4.81 25.32 -6.81
C TYR A 42 -5.70 26.52 -7.14
N GLU A 43 -7.03 26.38 -7.08
CA GLU A 43 -7.95 27.48 -7.37
C GLU A 43 -7.91 28.58 -6.31
N GLU A 44 -7.73 28.22 -5.04
CA GLU A 44 -7.52 29.19 -3.96
C GLU A 44 -6.27 30.03 -4.23
N GLU A 45 -5.14 29.39 -4.53
CA GLU A 45 -3.89 30.11 -4.78
C GLU A 45 -3.95 30.93 -6.08
N ARG A 46 -4.50 30.37 -7.15
CA ARG A 46 -4.72 31.10 -8.41
C ARG A 46 -5.56 32.36 -8.19
N LYS A 47 -6.64 32.26 -7.42
CA LYS A 47 -7.54 33.39 -7.14
C LYS A 47 -6.84 34.48 -6.32
N LYS A 48 -6.05 34.10 -5.30
CA LYS A 48 -5.25 35.06 -4.52
C LYS A 48 -4.30 35.87 -5.40
N LYS A 49 -3.70 35.23 -6.41
CA LYS A 49 -2.79 35.89 -7.36
C LYS A 49 -3.51 36.65 -8.49
N GLY A 50 -4.83 36.52 -8.63
CA GLY A 50 -5.60 37.24 -9.66
C GLY A 50 -5.31 36.80 -11.09
N VAL A 51 -4.75 35.61 -11.31
CA VAL A 51 -4.29 35.15 -12.64
C VAL A 51 -5.22 34.13 -13.29
N SER A 52 -5.17 34.02 -14.62
CA SER A 52 -5.86 32.93 -15.35
C SER A 52 -5.23 31.57 -15.03
N ARG A 53 -5.93 30.46 -15.34
CA ARG A 53 -5.36 29.11 -15.17
C ARG A 53 -4.11 28.89 -16.01
N ALA A 54 -4.09 29.41 -17.24
CA ALA A 54 -2.94 29.31 -18.12
C ALA A 54 -1.74 30.09 -17.56
N ALA A 55 -1.98 31.29 -17.04
CA ALA A 55 -0.94 32.10 -16.41
C ALA A 55 -0.42 31.45 -15.12
N MET A 56 -1.29 30.83 -14.31
CA MET A 56 -0.86 30.07 -13.13
C MET A 56 -0.04 28.82 -13.51
N ASP A 57 -0.45 28.07 -14.54
CA ASP A 57 0.30 26.92 -15.04
C ASP A 57 1.71 27.35 -15.55
N ALA A 58 1.82 28.52 -16.19
CA ALA A 58 3.09 29.11 -16.62
C ALA A 58 3.97 29.57 -15.43
N LEU A 59 3.37 30.22 -14.43
CA LEU A 59 4.06 30.65 -13.22
C LEU A 59 4.65 29.46 -12.44
N ILE A 60 3.87 28.39 -12.29
CA ILE A 60 4.34 27.16 -11.66
C ILE A 60 5.49 26.54 -12.47
N TYR A 61 5.36 26.48 -13.79
CA TYR A 61 6.41 25.97 -14.67
C TYR A 61 7.72 26.75 -14.48
N GLU A 62 7.64 28.08 -14.50
CA GLU A 62 8.79 28.96 -14.32
C GLU A 62 9.47 28.76 -12.98
N ARG A 63 8.70 28.62 -11.89
CA ARG A 63 9.24 28.33 -10.55
C ARG A 63 9.95 26.99 -10.46
N ILE A 64 9.43 25.96 -11.12
CA ILE A 64 10.04 24.62 -11.10
C ILE A 64 11.30 24.56 -11.98
N HIS A 65 11.29 25.25 -13.12
CA HIS A 65 12.33 25.10 -14.15
C HIS A 65 13.30 26.29 -14.27
N GLY A 66 13.05 27.40 -13.56
CA GLY A 66 13.86 28.61 -13.59
C GLY A 66 13.79 29.39 -14.92
N ARG A 67 12.81 29.08 -15.79
CA ARG A 67 12.64 29.71 -17.10
C ARG A 67 11.18 29.71 -17.56
N ALA A 68 10.80 30.72 -18.33
CA ALA A 68 9.48 30.82 -18.92
C ALA A 68 9.16 29.63 -19.85
N PRO A 69 7.90 29.20 -19.95
CA PRO A 69 7.50 28.15 -20.88
C PRO A 69 7.65 28.63 -22.34
N GLU A 70 8.38 27.85 -23.14
CA GLU A 70 8.62 28.13 -24.57
C GLU A 70 7.35 27.94 -25.41
N SER A 71 6.40 27.11 -24.95
CA SER A 71 5.12 26.91 -25.61
C SER A 71 4.04 26.41 -24.64
N ALA A 72 2.79 26.34 -25.11
CA ALA A 72 1.68 25.80 -24.32
C ALA A 72 1.86 24.32 -23.93
N SER A 73 2.67 23.56 -24.68
CA SER A 73 2.97 22.16 -24.35
C SER A 73 3.94 22.04 -23.17
N SER A 74 4.77 23.06 -22.91
CA SER A 74 5.71 23.10 -21.79
C SER A 74 4.98 22.98 -20.45
N THR A 75 3.80 23.59 -20.31
CA THR A 75 3.01 23.57 -19.07
C THR A 75 2.04 22.38 -19.00
N LEU A 76 2.05 21.47 -19.99
CA LEU A 76 1.09 20.36 -20.05
C LEU A 76 1.23 19.42 -18.86
N LYS A 77 2.46 19.15 -18.40
CA LYS A 77 2.70 18.34 -17.19
C LYS A 77 2.09 18.96 -15.94
N ILE A 78 2.19 20.29 -15.78
CA ILE A 78 1.58 21.02 -14.65
C ILE A 78 0.07 20.84 -14.68
N ARG A 79 -0.54 21.02 -15.86
CA ARG A 79 -1.98 20.80 -16.06
C ARG A 79 -2.37 19.37 -15.70
N TYR A 80 -1.60 18.38 -16.13
CA TYR A 80 -1.90 16.98 -15.86
C TYR A 80 -1.78 16.62 -14.38
N TRP A 81 -0.80 17.18 -13.67
CA TRP A 81 -0.68 17.02 -12.23
C TRP A 81 -1.88 17.61 -11.49
N ARG A 82 -2.21 18.89 -11.71
CA ARG A 82 -3.34 19.53 -11.01
C ARG A 82 -4.71 18.95 -11.35
N THR A 83 -4.83 18.26 -12.48
CA THR A 83 -6.09 17.61 -12.92
C THR A 83 -6.12 16.11 -12.66
N GLY A 84 -5.05 15.53 -12.12
CA GLY A 84 -4.99 14.10 -11.80
C GLY A 84 -4.84 13.17 -13.00
N HIS A 85 -4.59 13.67 -14.21
CA HIS A 85 -4.31 12.84 -15.38
C HIS A 85 -2.98 12.09 -15.24
N HIS A 86 -2.01 12.72 -14.57
CA HIS A 86 -0.75 12.12 -14.19
C HIS A 86 -0.40 12.53 -12.77
N ILE A 87 0.38 11.69 -12.10
CA ILE A 87 1.01 12.02 -10.83
C ILE A 87 2.47 12.42 -11.06
N PRO A 88 3.08 13.23 -10.17
CA PRO A 88 4.52 13.45 -10.17
C PRO A 88 5.29 12.13 -10.07
N ALA A 89 6.38 12.04 -10.83
CA ALA A 89 7.14 10.79 -10.95
C ALA A 89 7.84 10.38 -9.64
N ASN A 90 8.19 11.34 -8.79
CA ASN A 90 8.88 11.09 -7.53
C ASN A 90 8.58 12.20 -6.50
N ARG A 91 9.02 11.98 -5.25
CA ARG A 91 8.87 12.94 -4.14
C ARG A 91 9.41 14.32 -4.48
N GLY A 92 10.61 14.40 -5.08
CA GLY A 92 11.26 15.68 -5.41
C GLY A 92 10.41 16.52 -6.36
N THR A 93 9.87 15.92 -7.42
CA THR A 93 8.96 16.61 -8.35
C THR A 93 7.66 17.04 -7.68
N ALA A 94 7.12 16.24 -6.76
CA ALA A 94 5.92 16.59 -6.01
C ALA A 94 6.15 17.78 -5.06
N LEU A 95 7.30 17.78 -4.35
CA LEU A 95 7.68 18.87 -3.47
C LEU A 95 7.96 20.16 -4.24
N ALA A 96 8.67 20.09 -5.35
CA ALA A 96 8.88 21.25 -6.23
C ALA A 96 7.54 21.80 -6.75
N PHE A 97 6.58 20.94 -7.07
CA PHE A 97 5.24 21.37 -7.45
C PHE A 97 4.47 22.02 -6.29
N ALA A 98 4.55 21.46 -5.08
CA ALA A 98 3.94 22.04 -3.89
C ALA A 98 4.53 23.42 -3.55
N GLU A 99 5.85 23.55 -3.62
CA GLU A 99 6.59 24.80 -3.40
C GLU A 99 6.26 25.84 -4.47
N ALA A 100 6.23 25.44 -5.75
CA ALA A 100 5.84 26.33 -6.84
C ALA A 100 4.38 26.81 -6.74
N LEU A 101 3.52 26.00 -6.11
CA LEU A 101 2.14 26.36 -5.77
C LEU A 101 2.04 27.11 -4.42
N GLU A 102 3.16 27.43 -3.77
CA GLU A 102 3.21 28.11 -2.46
C GLU A 102 2.35 27.43 -1.39
N LEU A 103 2.26 26.09 -1.43
CA LEU A 103 1.51 25.35 -0.43
C LEU A 103 2.19 25.46 0.94
N PRO A 104 1.42 25.68 2.02
CA PRO A 104 1.99 25.65 3.36
C PRO A 104 2.51 24.24 3.69
N PRO A 105 3.43 24.10 4.66
CA PRO A 105 4.10 22.83 4.96
C PRO A 105 3.15 21.65 5.20
N GLN A 106 1.99 21.90 5.83
CA GLN A 106 0.96 20.88 6.07
C GLN A 106 0.31 20.34 4.78
N GLU A 107 0.07 21.20 3.79
CA GLU A 107 -0.52 20.81 2.51
C GLU A 107 0.53 20.15 1.60
N ALA A 108 1.79 20.59 1.68
CA ALA A 108 2.90 19.90 1.04
C ALA A 108 3.10 18.48 1.61
N ALA A 109 2.97 18.30 2.93
CA ALA A 109 3.00 16.99 3.56
C ALA A 109 1.81 16.12 3.11
N TRP A 110 0.59 16.68 3.07
CA TRP A 110 -0.59 16.00 2.55
C TRP A 110 -0.41 15.56 1.09
N LEU A 111 0.23 16.37 0.25
CA LEU A 111 0.50 16.03 -1.16
C LEU A 111 1.41 14.79 -1.28
N LEU A 112 2.35 14.61 -0.35
CA LEU A 112 3.15 13.39 -0.29
C LEU A 112 2.36 12.21 0.25
N THR A 113 1.66 12.37 1.37
CA THR A 113 1.09 11.24 2.10
C THR A 113 -0.26 10.79 1.59
N ALA A 114 -1.12 11.71 1.16
CA ALA A 114 -2.43 11.40 0.58
C ALA A 114 -2.30 11.23 -0.94
N TRP A 115 -1.84 12.26 -1.65
CA TRP A 115 -1.95 12.26 -3.10
C TRP A 115 -0.99 11.29 -3.81
N LEU A 116 0.22 11.12 -3.27
CA LEU A 116 1.22 10.16 -3.76
C LEU A 116 1.28 8.83 -2.98
N ASP A 117 0.52 8.68 -1.89
CA ASP A 117 0.56 7.52 -0.99
C ASP A 117 1.99 7.15 -0.52
N LYS A 118 2.82 8.17 -0.26
CA LYS A 118 4.19 8.01 0.26
C LYS A 118 4.24 8.24 1.75
N SER A 119 5.32 7.79 2.39
CA SER A 119 5.60 8.22 3.76
C SER A 119 5.92 9.72 3.76
N ARG A 120 5.71 10.38 4.89
CA ARG A 120 6.19 11.74 5.13
C ARG A 120 7.71 11.84 4.97
N ASP A 121 8.46 10.84 5.41
CA ASP A 121 9.91 10.95 5.59
C ASP A 121 10.72 10.21 4.50
N LEU A 122 11.94 10.69 4.25
CA LEU A 122 12.91 10.15 3.29
C LEU A 122 14.28 10.06 3.98
N TYR A 123 14.92 8.89 3.93
CA TYR A 123 16.25 8.70 4.51
C TYR A 123 17.25 8.29 3.43
N LEU A 124 17.88 9.24 2.75
CA LEU A 124 18.82 8.93 1.65
C LEU A 124 20.04 8.12 2.13
N THR A 125 20.52 8.43 3.33
CA THR A 125 21.62 7.75 4.01
C THR A 125 21.21 7.43 5.45
N ALA A 126 21.95 6.54 6.10
CA ALA A 126 21.71 6.22 7.50
C ALA A 126 21.95 7.47 8.37
N PRO A 127 20.94 7.95 9.11
CA PRO A 127 21.10 9.07 10.02
C PRO A 127 22.07 8.77 11.16
N SER A 128 22.50 9.82 11.86
CA SER A 128 23.31 9.68 13.07
C SER A 128 22.54 8.91 14.16
N ARG A 129 23.26 8.37 15.15
CA ARG A 129 22.62 7.71 16.31
C ARG A 129 21.73 8.63 17.15
N GLN A 130 21.81 9.95 16.92
CA GLN A 130 20.98 10.94 17.62
C GLN A 130 19.58 11.08 17.01
N ASP A 131 19.38 10.64 15.76
CA ASP A 131 18.05 10.60 15.13
C ASP A 131 17.24 9.41 15.68
N ARG A 132 16.67 9.62 16.88
CA ARG A 132 15.93 8.59 17.60
C ARG A 132 14.76 8.02 16.78
N LEU A 133 14.03 8.87 16.06
CA LEU A 133 12.85 8.45 15.30
C LEU A 133 13.21 7.47 14.18
N TYR A 134 14.32 7.70 13.47
CA TYR A 134 14.80 6.75 12.47
C TYR A 134 15.12 5.38 13.09
N TRP A 135 15.87 5.36 14.19
CA TRP A 135 16.29 4.11 14.83
C TRP A 135 15.12 3.35 15.47
N GLU A 136 14.17 4.06 16.08
CA GLU A 136 12.93 3.47 16.62
C GLU A 136 12.08 2.86 15.51
N ARG A 137 11.92 3.55 14.37
CA ARG A 137 11.23 3.00 13.20
C ARG A 137 11.93 1.77 12.64
N ARG A 138 13.25 1.81 12.55
CA ARG A 138 14.02 0.68 12.06
C ARG A 138 13.84 -0.54 12.97
N LEU A 139 13.96 -0.34 14.29
CA LEU A 139 13.74 -1.39 15.28
C LEU A 139 12.31 -1.96 15.16
N ARG A 140 11.29 -1.10 15.06
CA ARG A 140 9.90 -1.55 14.88
C ARG A 140 9.70 -2.40 13.62
N LEU A 141 10.36 -2.03 12.51
CA LEU A 141 10.28 -2.84 11.29
C LEU A 141 11.00 -4.19 11.44
N GLU A 142 12.14 -4.20 12.12
CA GLU A 142 12.86 -5.43 12.47
C GLU A 142 12.01 -6.33 13.39
N GLU A 143 11.29 -5.76 14.37
CA GLU A 143 10.34 -6.47 15.24
C GLU A 143 9.16 -7.07 14.47
N LEU A 144 8.55 -6.30 13.54
CA LEU A 144 7.48 -6.82 12.68
C LEU A 144 7.95 -8.00 11.83
N ALA A 145 9.16 -7.91 11.26
CA ALA A 145 9.75 -8.98 10.48
C ALA A 145 10.11 -10.19 11.35
N ALA A 146 10.67 -9.97 12.54
CA ALA A 146 11.00 -11.03 13.48
C ALA A 146 9.76 -11.77 13.97
N GLY A 147 8.68 -11.06 14.32
CA GLY A 147 7.40 -11.66 14.72
C GLY A 147 6.80 -12.54 13.63
N TYR A 148 6.89 -12.11 12.36
CA TYR A 148 6.52 -12.95 11.23
C TYR A 148 7.37 -14.22 11.14
N LEU A 149 8.69 -14.10 11.25
CA LEU A 149 9.59 -15.27 11.17
C LEU A 149 9.41 -16.25 12.33
N ASP A 150 9.14 -15.74 13.53
CA ASP A 150 8.87 -16.56 14.71
C ASP A 150 7.59 -17.38 14.53
N ARG A 151 6.52 -16.78 14.00
CA ARG A 151 5.30 -17.51 13.60
C ARG A 151 5.61 -18.63 12.60
N MET A 152 6.40 -18.34 11.58
CA MET A 152 6.76 -19.32 10.55
C MET A 152 7.65 -20.46 11.08
N SER A 153 8.42 -20.21 12.14
CA SER A 153 9.35 -21.19 12.73
C SER A 153 8.69 -22.06 13.81
N SER A 154 7.82 -21.46 14.64
CA SER A 154 7.13 -22.15 15.74
C SER A 154 6.01 -23.07 15.25
N GLN A 155 5.31 -22.69 14.18
CA GLN A 155 4.25 -23.48 13.56
C GLN A 155 4.36 -23.39 12.03
N PRO A 156 5.35 -24.06 11.42
CA PRO A 156 5.56 -24.00 9.99
C PRO A 156 4.30 -24.50 9.26
N PRO A 157 3.66 -23.68 8.42
CA PRO A 157 2.54 -24.12 7.61
C PRO A 157 2.93 -25.30 6.73
N ALA A 158 2.05 -26.31 6.64
CA ALA A 158 2.30 -27.50 5.82
C ALA A 158 2.56 -27.20 4.33
N HIS A 159 2.08 -26.07 3.82
CA HIS A 159 2.33 -25.64 2.44
C HIS A 159 3.78 -25.18 2.19
N LEU A 160 4.59 -25.02 3.24
CA LEU A 160 6.04 -24.78 3.11
C LEU A 160 6.85 -26.07 2.95
N ASN A 161 6.22 -27.23 3.15
CA ASN A 161 6.88 -28.52 2.99
C ASN A 161 7.35 -28.68 1.53
N GLY A 162 8.67 -28.75 1.33
CA GLY A 162 9.29 -28.87 0.01
C GLY A 162 9.93 -27.57 -0.54
N ILE A 163 9.82 -26.45 0.18
CA ILE A 163 10.54 -25.23 -0.18
C ILE A 163 12.02 -25.37 0.19
N ARG A 164 12.89 -25.22 -0.82
CA ARG A 164 14.34 -25.15 -0.60
C ARG A 164 14.71 -23.78 -0.05
N LEU A 165 14.91 -23.72 1.27
CA LEU A 165 15.45 -22.54 1.95
C LEU A 165 16.98 -22.52 1.78
N SER A 166 17.54 -21.35 1.51
CA SER A 166 18.98 -21.11 1.40
C SER A 166 19.66 -21.28 2.76
N GLU A 167 20.95 -21.63 2.79
CA GLU A 167 21.75 -21.89 4.01
C GLU A 167 21.98 -20.67 4.93
N GLY A 168 21.36 -19.51 4.66
CA GLY A 168 21.54 -18.27 5.45
C GLY A 168 20.51 -18.03 6.57
N GLY A 169 19.66 -19.01 6.90
CA GLY A 169 18.66 -18.91 7.96
C GLY A 169 17.37 -18.15 7.60
N PRO A 170 16.42 -17.97 8.55
CA PRO A 170 15.09 -17.40 8.26
C PRO A 170 15.11 -15.98 7.69
N LEU A 171 16.05 -15.13 8.11
CA LEU A 171 16.20 -13.77 7.60
C LEU A 171 16.63 -13.74 6.12
N SER A 172 17.53 -14.63 5.69
CA SER A 172 17.93 -14.72 4.28
C SER A 172 16.83 -15.28 3.39
N ASN A 173 15.87 -16.00 3.99
CA ASN A 173 14.74 -16.61 3.29
C ASN A 173 13.41 -15.87 3.55
N LEU A 174 13.44 -14.73 4.24
CA LEU A 174 12.25 -13.99 4.65
C LEU A 174 11.34 -13.71 3.45
N ARG A 175 11.92 -13.37 2.31
CA ARG A 175 11.17 -13.15 1.07
C ARG A 175 10.45 -14.40 0.58
N HIS A 176 11.14 -15.56 0.58
CA HIS A 176 10.57 -16.82 0.12
C HIS A 176 9.37 -17.19 0.97
N LEU A 177 9.56 -17.15 2.29
CA LEU A 177 8.50 -17.39 3.27
C LEU A 177 7.33 -16.43 3.04
N TYR A 178 7.62 -15.13 2.94
CA TYR A 178 6.64 -14.08 2.74
C TYR A 178 5.82 -14.24 1.46
N TYR A 179 6.48 -14.52 0.34
CA TYR A 179 5.83 -14.69 -0.96
C TYR A 179 4.95 -15.93 -0.98
N VAL A 180 5.44 -17.04 -0.43
CA VAL A 180 4.68 -18.27 -0.32
C VAL A 180 3.45 -18.08 0.58
N ASP A 181 3.62 -17.45 1.73
CA ASP A 181 2.50 -17.24 2.65
C ASP A 181 1.46 -16.29 2.02
N ALA A 182 1.92 -15.23 1.34
CA ALA A 182 1.01 -14.33 0.64
C ALA A 182 0.30 -14.99 -0.56
N LEU A 183 0.94 -15.95 -1.23
CA LEU A 183 0.31 -16.74 -2.30
C LEU A 183 -0.92 -17.49 -1.79
N GLN A 184 -0.92 -17.92 -0.52
CA GLN A 184 -2.10 -18.54 0.08
C GLN A 184 -3.32 -17.61 0.06
N TYR A 185 -3.15 -16.29 0.04
CA TYR A 185 -4.25 -15.33 0.02
C TYR A 185 -4.86 -15.12 -1.37
N ILE A 186 -4.26 -15.67 -2.42
CA ILE A 186 -4.71 -15.51 -3.82
C ILE A 186 -4.91 -16.85 -4.53
N CYS A 187 -4.23 -17.92 -4.10
CA CYS A 187 -4.31 -19.25 -4.69
C CYS A 187 -4.23 -20.32 -3.60
N GLN A 188 -5.07 -21.36 -3.70
CA GLN A 188 -5.08 -22.47 -2.74
C GLN A 188 -4.03 -23.56 -3.11
N GLU A 189 -3.83 -23.80 -4.40
CA GLU A 189 -2.92 -24.82 -4.93
C GLU A 189 -2.18 -24.28 -6.18
N PRO A 190 -1.03 -23.62 -6.00
CA PRO A 190 -0.23 -23.16 -7.11
C PRO A 190 0.38 -24.35 -7.87
N ALA A 191 0.46 -24.24 -9.20
CA ALA A 191 1.09 -25.26 -10.04
C ALA A 191 2.57 -25.45 -9.68
N SER A 192 3.12 -26.66 -9.84
CA SER A 192 4.53 -26.95 -9.50
C SER A 192 5.54 -26.03 -10.21
N SER A 193 5.27 -25.70 -11.47
CA SER A 193 6.10 -24.81 -12.31
C SER A 193 6.18 -23.35 -11.81
N PHE A 194 5.23 -22.94 -10.97
CA PHE A 194 5.24 -21.62 -10.35
C PHE A 194 6.37 -21.50 -9.30
N TRP A 195 6.61 -22.59 -8.54
CA TRP A 195 7.68 -22.62 -7.53
C TRP A 195 9.07 -22.53 -8.15
N GLU A 196 9.26 -23.12 -9.33
CA GLU A 196 10.56 -23.14 -10.02
C GLU A 196 10.98 -21.77 -10.57
N LYS A 197 10.01 -20.94 -11.03
CA LYS A 197 10.31 -19.66 -11.69
C LYS A 197 10.57 -18.49 -10.74
N HIS A 198 9.90 -18.45 -9.58
CA HIS A 198 9.81 -17.22 -8.80
C HIS A 198 10.63 -17.21 -7.50
N ILE A 199 11.07 -18.39 -7.03
CA ILE A 199 11.84 -18.54 -5.78
C ILE A 199 13.27 -17.97 -5.92
N TYR A 200 13.91 -17.96 -7.09
CA TYR A 200 15.38 -17.75 -7.15
C TYR A 200 15.88 -16.33 -7.51
N SER A 201 15.04 -15.29 -7.50
CA SER A 201 15.49 -13.95 -7.93
C SER A 201 16.28 -13.20 -6.84
N ILE A 202 17.61 -13.14 -6.99
CA ILE A 202 18.59 -12.47 -6.10
C ILE A 202 18.32 -10.95 -5.92
N ARG A 203 17.71 -10.28 -6.92
CA ARG A 203 17.54 -8.80 -6.89
C ARG A 203 16.63 -8.29 -5.77
N TYR A 204 15.67 -9.09 -5.33
CA TYR A 204 14.68 -8.66 -4.33
C TYR A 204 15.10 -8.95 -2.89
N ASP A 205 16.00 -9.89 -2.63
CA ASP A 205 16.59 -10.06 -1.29
C ASP A 205 17.34 -8.77 -0.89
N MET A 206 18.09 -8.20 -1.85
CA MET A 206 18.73 -6.90 -1.68
C MET A 206 17.71 -5.76 -1.49
N GLU A 207 16.57 -5.79 -2.19
CA GLU A 207 15.50 -4.78 -2.03
C GLU A 207 14.86 -4.88 -0.63
N LEU A 208 14.55 -6.08 -0.15
CA LEU A 208 13.98 -6.29 1.17
C LEU A 208 14.97 -5.91 2.28
N LYS A 209 16.24 -6.33 2.18
CA LYS A 209 17.30 -5.92 3.11
C LYS A 209 17.51 -4.40 3.12
N ARG A 210 17.39 -3.75 1.96
CA ARG A 210 17.43 -2.29 1.86
C ARG A 210 16.20 -1.65 2.51
N SER A 211 15.01 -2.23 2.30
CA SER A 211 13.77 -1.80 2.93
C SER A 211 13.81 -1.92 4.46
N LEU A 212 14.39 -2.99 5.01
CA LEU A 212 14.60 -3.14 6.45
C LEU A 212 15.53 -2.06 7.04
N LYS A 213 16.46 -1.53 6.24
CA LYS A 213 17.31 -0.39 6.65
C LYS A 213 16.59 0.97 6.54
N LEU A 214 15.35 1.01 6.05
CA LEU A 214 14.58 2.24 5.80
C LEU A 214 15.30 3.26 4.89
N LEU A 215 16.24 2.83 4.06
CA LEU A 215 17.06 3.73 3.23
C LEU A 215 16.42 3.99 1.87
N GLY A 216 16.29 5.28 1.54
CA GLY A 216 15.58 5.82 0.40
C GLY A 216 14.14 6.17 0.79
N GLU A 217 13.21 5.85 -0.09
CA GLU A 217 11.79 5.84 0.25
C GLU A 217 11.57 4.80 1.35
N ILE A 218 10.88 5.19 2.44
CA ILE A 218 10.39 4.23 3.41
C ILE A 218 9.61 3.13 2.67
N PRO A 219 9.74 1.86 3.07
CA PRO A 219 9.13 0.75 2.35
C PRO A 219 7.66 1.00 2.11
N ARG A 220 7.20 0.73 0.89
CA ARG A 220 5.85 1.08 0.43
C ARG A 220 4.80 0.65 1.45
N LYS A 221 3.76 1.47 1.63
CA LYS A 221 2.60 1.21 2.49
C LYS A 221 2.09 -0.24 2.38
N THR A 222 2.08 -0.78 1.16
CA THR A 222 1.72 -2.18 0.85
C THR A 222 2.58 -3.22 1.58
N MET A 223 3.90 -3.05 1.63
CA MET A 223 4.80 -4.00 2.30
C MET A 223 4.56 -4.01 3.81
N ILE A 224 4.39 -2.84 4.42
CA ILE A 224 4.07 -2.70 5.85
C ILE A 224 2.72 -3.38 6.14
N ARG A 225 1.70 -3.14 5.31
CA ARG A 225 0.40 -3.83 5.41
C ARG A 225 0.54 -5.35 5.38
N HIS A 226 1.30 -5.88 4.43
CA HIS A 226 1.52 -7.31 4.30
C HIS A 226 2.26 -7.89 5.50
N LEU A 227 3.32 -7.26 6.00
CA LEU A 227 4.02 -7.72 7.20
C LEU A 227 3.09 -7.78 8.41
N ILE A 228 2.19 -6.80 8.56
CA ILE A 228 1.20 -6.81 9.64
C ILE A 228 0.15 -7.92 9.42
N ILE A 229 -0.40 -8.02 8.20
CA ILE A 229 -1.42 -9.01 7.84
C ILE A 229 -0.91 -10.45 8.00
N LEU A 230 0.30 -10.72 7.53
CA LEU A 230 0.92 -12.05 7.54
C LEU A 230 1.58 -12.34 8.90
N GLY A 231 2.07 -11.34 9.61
CA GLY A 231 2.80 -11.52 10.86
C GLY A 231 1.93 -11.66 12.10
N PHE A 232 0.71 -11.13 12.12
CA PHE A 232 -0.03 -10.92 13.38
C PHE A 232 -1.41 -11.61 13.43
N PRO A 233 -1.61 -12.61 14.32
CA PRO A 233 -2.95 -13.13 14.63
C PRO A 233 -3.80 -12.14 15.47
N GLY A 234 -3.18 -11.07 15.97
CA GLY A 234 -3.81 -9.95 16.68
C GLY A 234 -4.30 -8.82 15.78
N LEU A 235 -4.56 -9.08 14.49
CA LEU A 235 -4.86 -8.05 13.51
C LEU A 235 -6.10 -7.20 13.91
N SER A 236 -5.95 -5.88 13.87
CA SER A 236 -7.03 -4.92 14.08
C SER A 236 -6.80 -3.65 13.26
N ALA A 237 -7.87 -2.89 13.02
CA ALA A 237 -7.75 -1.59 12.36
C ALA A 237 -6.92 -0.60 13.19
N ALA A 238 -7.07 -0.63 14.52
CA ALA A 238 -6.30 0.21 15.44
C ALA A 238 -4.80 -0.08 15.34
N TRP A 239 -4.41 -1.36 15.40
CA TRP A 239 -3.01 -1.76 15.27
C TRP A 239 -2.42 -1.37 13.92
N MET A 240 -3.17 -1.59 12.83
CA MET A 240 -2.72 -1.17 11.50
C MET A 240 -2.48 0.34 11.42
N ASN A 241 -3.42 1.14 11.94
CA ASN A 241 -3.33 2.59 11.93
C ASN A 241 -2.17 3.12 12.78
N GLU A 242 -1.91 2.50 13.93
CA GLU A 242 -0.74 2.81 14.75
C GLU A 242 0.55 2.59 13.95
N GLN A 243 0.72 1.42 13.33
CA GLN A 243 1.92 1.12 12.57
C GLN A 243 2.08 2.07 11.37
N LEU A 244 1.01 2.30 10.60
CA LEU A 244 1.04 3.21 9.45
C LEU A 244 1.48 4.62 9.87
N SER A 245 0.88 5.16 10.94
CA SER A 245 1.21 6.48 11.47
C SER A 245 2.65 6.54 11.95
N PHE A 246 3.10 5.49 12.65
CA PHE A 246 4.45 5.39 13.16
C PHE A 246 5.50 5.45 12.04
N PHE A 247 5.23 4.81 10.90
CA PHE A 247 6.07 4.88 9.70
C PHE A 247 5.86 6.11 8.82
N GLY A 248 5.04 7.08 9.27
CA GLY A 248 4.80 8.34 8.58
C GLY A 248 3.80 8.25 7.42
N TYR A 249 2.99 7.20 7.35
CA TYR A 249 1.86 7.09 6.42
C TYR A 249 0.57 7.61 7.06
N LEU A 250 -0.42 7.93 6.21
CA LEU A 250 -1.78 8.17 6.71
C LEU A 250 -2.39 6.87 7.27
N PRO A 251 -3.13 6.95 8.38
CA PRO A 251 -4.07 5.91 8.81
C PRO A 251 -5.02 5.51 7.68
N LEU A 252 -5.60 4.32 7.80
CA LEU A 252 -6.66 3.88 6.90
C LEU A 252 -7.88 4.80 7.05
N THR A 253 -8.36 5.35 5.94
CA THR A 253 -9.62 6.08 5.88
C THR A 253 -10.46 5.55 4.71
N PRO A 254 -11.80 5.58 4.81
CA PRO A 254 -12.66 5.07 3.74
C PRO A 254 -12.61 5.93 2.47
N ASP A 255 -12.14 7.17 2.55
CA ASP A 255 -12.10 8.09 1.41
C ASP A 255 -10.73 8.16 0.73
N HIS A 256 -9.68 7.62 1.35
CA HIS A 256 -8.36 7.59 0.73
C HIS A 256 -8.33 6.68 -0.50
N THR A 257 -7.71 7.16 -1.57
CA THR A 257 -7.42 6.36 -2.77
C THR A 257 -5.91 6.19 -2.98
N LEU A 258 -5.53 5.01 -3.44
CA LEU A 258 -4.21 4.83 -4.03
C LEU A 258 -4.05 5.71 -5.28
N THR A 259 -2.83 5.82 -5.79
CA THR A 259 -2.53 6.68 -6.94
C THR A 259 -3.32 6.35 -8.20
N GLY A 260 -3.78 5.09 -8.36
CA GLY A 260 -4.63 4.65 -9.47
C GLY A 260 -6.14 4.85 -9.22
N GLY A 261 -6.53 5.37 -8.06
CA GLY A 261 -7.92 5.61 -7.67
C GLY A 261 -8.57 4.48 -6.88
N GLU A 262 -7.80 3.45 -6.51
CA GLU A 262 -8.32 2.29 -5.79
C GLU A 262 -8.63 2.62 -4.33
N TYR A 263 -9.88 2.37 -3.91
CA TYR A 263 -10.35 2.51 -2.52
C TYR A 263 -9.97 1.29 -1.66
N LEU A 264 -8.67 0.95 -1.61
CA LEU A 264 -8.20 -0.20 -0.84
C LEU A 264 -8.31 -0.01 0.66
N ASP A 265 -8.17 1.22 1.15
CA ASP A 265 -8.27 1.52 2.58
C ASP A 265 -9.70 1.25 3.07
N ARG A 266 -10.71 1.66 2.28
CA ARG A 266 -12.12 1.33 2.52
C ARG A 266 -12.37 -0.17 2.57
N LEU A 267 -11.89 -0.90 1.56
CA LEU A 267 -12.06 -2.35 1.48
C LEU A 267 -11.39 -3.05 2.67
N LEU A 268 -10.15 -2.67 3.00
CA LEU A 268 -9.39 -3.23 4.11
C LEU A 268 -10.06 -2.95 5.46
N LEU A 269 -10.58 -1.73 5.68
CA LEU A 269 -11.35 -1.40 6.88
C LEU A 269 -12.57 -2.31 7.04
N GLY A 270 -13.33 -2.55 5.95
CA GLY A 270 -14.46 -3.46 5.99
C GLY A 270 -14.07 -4.90 6.33
N ILE A 271 -12.96 -5.40 5.76
CA ILE A 271 -12.45 -6.75 6.03
C ILE A 271 -11.96 -6.86 7.48
N LEU A 272 -11.24 -5.87 7.99
CA LEU A 272 -10.75 -5.83 9.37
C LEU A 272 -11.91 -5.81 10.37
N SER A 273 -12.96 -5.02 10.09
CA SER A 273 -14.17 -5.02 10.92
C SER A 273 -14.84 -6.39 10.98
N ALA A 274 -15.05 -7.04 9.83
CA ALA A 274 -15.65 -8.36 9.77
C ALA A 274 -14.77 -9.44 10.42
N TYR A 275 -13.45 -9.33 10.29
CA TYR A 275 -12.48 -10.19 10.97
C TYR A 275 -12.59 -10.08 12.49
N GLU A 276 -12.65 -8.86 13.02
CA GLU A 276 -12.78 -8.64 14.47
C GLU A 276 -14.12 -9.16 15.01
N ASP A 277 -15.22 -8.98 14.28
CA ASP A 277 -16.53 -9.51 14.67
C ASP A 277 -16.52 -11.04 14.74
N LEU A 278 -15.96 -11.71 13.72
CA LEU A 278 -15.81 -13.17 13.69
C LEU A 278 -14.84 -13.68 14.76
N LYS A 279 -13.80 -12.91 15.06
CA LYS A 279 -12.87 -13.24 16.15
C LYS A 279 -13.58 -13.21 17.50
N ARG A 280 -14.52 -12.29 17.70
CA ARG A 280 -15.34 -12.20 18.92
C ARG A 280 -16.40 -13.30 19.00
N SER A 281 -17.05 -13.68 17.90
CA SER A 281 -18.13 -14.70 17.92
C SER A 281 -17.63 -16.14 17.79
N GLY A 282 -16.65 -16.40 16.93
CA GLY A 282 -16.17 -17.73 16.55
C GLY A 282 -14.72 -18.04 16.95
N GLY A 283 -14.03 -17.10 17.60
CA GLY A 283 -12.66 -17.25 18.06
C GLY A 283 -11.57 -16.95 17.01
N PRO A 284 -10.28 -16.88 17.43
CA PRO A 284 -9.19 -16.44 16.57
C PRO A 284 -8.93 -17.30 15.33
N GLU A 285 -9.05 -18.63 15.46
CA GLU A 285 -8.72 -19.54 14.37
C GLU A 285 -9.80 -19.52 13.27
N SER A 286 -11.08 -19.50 13.65
CA SER A 286 -12.20 -19.35 12.72
C SER A 286 -12.09 -18.04 11.94
N ALA A 287 -11.80 -16.93 12.63
CA ALA A 287 -11.61 -15.63 12.00
C ALA A 287 -10.41 -15.65 11.03
N ARG A 288 -9.31 -16.31 11.39
CA ARG A 288 -8.11 -16.46 10.54
C ARG A 288 -8.42 -17.23 9.26
N LEU A 289 -9.12 -18.35 9.36
CA LEU A 289 -9.53 -19.16 8.20
C LEU A 289 -10.50 -18.39 7.29
N TRP A 290 -11.48 -17.70 7.89
CA TRP A 290 -12.38 -16.82 7.14
C TRP A 290 -11.60 -15.74 6.39
N PHE A 291 -10.67 -15.06 7.05
CA PHE A 291 -9.90 -13.97 6.48
C PHE A 291 -9.08 -14.42 5.27
N LEU A 292 -8.40 -15.58 5.38
CA LEU A 292 -7.68 -16.21 4.27
C LEU A 292 -8.62 -16.51 3.08
N ASN A 293 -9.75 -17.15 3.35
CA ASN A 293 -10.72 -17.51 2.31
C ASN A 293 -11.41 -16.28 1.69
N CYS A 294 -11.65 -15.23 2.47
CA CYS A 294 -12.21 -13.97 2.02
C CYS A 294 -11.29 -13.32 0.98
N TYR A 295 -9.98 -13.28 1.24
CA TYR A 295 -9.03 -12.75 0.26
C TYR A 295 -8.91 -13.56 -1.01
N ARG A 296 -8.93 -14.90 -0.93
CA ARG A 296 -8.94 -15.76 -2.13
C ARG A 296 -10.14 -15.45 -3.01
N ARG A 297 -11.32 -15.31 -2.39
CA ARG A 297 -12.56 -14.97 -3.11
C ARG A 297 -12.52 -13.56 -3.69
N LEU A 298 -11.97 -12.59 -2.97
CA LEU A 298 -11.75 -11.23 -3.48
C LEU A 298 -10.79 -11.23 -4.67
N ASP A 299 -9.67 -11.95 -4.59
CA ASP A 299 -8.70 -12.03 -5.68
C ASP A 299 -9.34 -12.62 -6.94
N ALA A 300 -10.01 -13.76 -6.83
CA ALA A 300 -10.75 -14.38 -7.93
C ALA A 300 -11.82 -13.44 -8.50
N TYR A 301 -12.53 -12.71 -7.63
CA TYR A 301 -13.50 -11.70 -8.03
C TYR A 301 -12.85 -10.56 -8.83
N PHE A 302 -11.72 -10.02 -8.38
CA PHE A 302 -11.01 -8.96 -9.11
C PHE A 302 -10.42 -9.44 -10.43
N VAL A 303 -9.88 -10.67 -10.49
CA VAL A 303 -9.43 -11.31 -11.74
C VAL A 303 -10.59 -11.41 -12.74
N LYS A 304 -11.73 -11.96 -12.31
CA LYS A 304 -12.94 -12.09 -13.16
C LYS A 304 -13.41 -10.74 -13.72
N ASN A 305 -13.28 -9.68 -12.93
CA ASN A 305 -13.68 -8.32 -13.31
C ASN A 305 -12.54 -7.49 -13.95
N ARG A 306 -11.39 -8.10 -14.25
CA ARG A 306 -10.20 -7.43 -14.83
C ARG A 306 -9.73 -6.20 -14.03
N LYS A 307 -9.79 -6.28 -12.70
CA LYS A 307 -9.38 -5.21 -11.76
C LYS A 307 -8.09 -5.57 -11.04
N ASN A 308 -6.99 -5.74 -11.78
CA ASN A 308 -5.69 -6.12 -11.22
C ASN A 308 -5.16 -5.13 -10.17
N CYS A 309 -5.46 -3.84 -10.30
CA CYS A 309 -5.03 -2.83 -9.34
C CYS A 309 -5.67 -2.97 -7.95
N PHE A 310 -6.79 -3.70 -7.82
CA PHE A 310 -7.41 -3.99 -6.54
C PHE A 310 -6.84 -5.23 -5.83
N ARG A 311 -6.01 -6.02 -6.53
CA ARG A 311 -5.42 -7.26 -6.00
C ARG A 311 -4.25 -6.93 -5.07
N PHE A 312 -4.53 -6.47 -3.85
CA PHE A 312 -3.49 -5.92 -3.00
C PHE A 312 -2.53 -6.97 -2.40
N MET A 313 -2.89 -8.26 -2.33
CA MET A 313 -1.97 -9.37 -1.98
C MET A 313 -1.24 -9.95 -3.21
N TYR A 314 -1.51 -9.43 -4.39
CA TYR A 314 -0.90 -9.89 -5.63
C TYR A 314 0.45 -9.22 -5.87
N PHE A 315 1.49 -10.04 -6.01
CA PHE A 315 2.80 -9.61 -6.50
C PHE A 315 2.84 -9.73 -8.02
N LYS A 316 3.25 -8.66 -8.72
CA LYS A 316 3.40 -8.71 -10.19
C LYS A 316 4.35 -9.82 -10.66
N SER A 317 5.26 -10.26 -9.81
CA SER A 317 6.12 -11.43 -10.04
C SER A 317 5.39 -12.77 -9.93
N LEU A 318 4.07 -12.82 -10.05
CA LEU A 318 3.23 -14.02 -10.08
C LEU A 318 2.67 -14.31 -11.49
N GLU A 319 2.87 -13.37 -12.42
CA GLU A 319 2.63 -13.47 -13.87
C GLU A 319 3.84 -14.09 -14.57
#